data_AF-A0A6A9T6E2-F1
#
_entry.id   AF-A0A6A9T6E2-F1
#
_cell.length_a   1.000
_cell.length_b   1.000
_cell.length_c   1.000
_cell.angle_alpha   90.00
_cell.angle_beta   90.00
_cell.angle_gamma   90.00
#
_symmetry.space_group_name_H-M   'P 1'
#
loop_
_entity.id
_entity.type
_entity.pdbx_description
1 polymer ?
#
loop_
_entity_poly.entity_id
_entity_poly.type
_entity_poly.pdbx_seq_one_letter_code
_entity_poly.pdbx_strand_id
1 'polypeptide(L)' 'DVAAAEVGGAATAAAAEANSSEAVEFTGTVVQTGDPVVVDDGQRTKTVETDATLRLGEEVTVRGPERDGTIDADEVF' A
#
# COMPACT_ATOMS: atom_id res chain seq x y z
N ASP A 1 -19.39 44.51 7.04
CA ASP A 1 -19.55 43.31 7.87
C ASP A 1 -18.25 42.52 7.80
N VAL A 2 -17.63 42.24 8.94
CA VAL A 2 -16.34 41.57 9.04
C VAL A 2 -16.60 40.21 9.67
N ALA A 3 -16.24 39.12 8.99
CA ALA A 3 -16.19 37.80 9.61
C ALA A 3 -15.07 36.97 9.00
N ALA A 4 -14.02 36.82 9.81
CA ALA A 4 -12.89 35.92 9.62
C ALA A 4 -13.31 34.47 9.87
N ALA A 5 -12.65 33.53 9.20
CA ALA A 5 -12.45 32.18 9.71
C ALA A 5 -11.20 31.58 9.06
N GLU A 6 -10.06 31.89 9.66
CA GLU A 6 -8.87 31.05 9.56
C GLU A 6 -9.19 29.72 10.24
N VAL A 7 -9.21 28.62 9.48
CA VAL A 7 -9.08 27.27 10.03
C VAL A 7 -7.80 26.69 9.49
N GLY A 8 -6.76 26.76 10.32
CA GLY A 8 -5.53 26.00 10.13
C GLY A 8 -5.84 24.52 10.25
N GLY A 9 -5.76 23.81 9.12
CA GLY A 9 -5.72 22.36 9.04
C GLY A 9 -4.31 21.91 8.70
N ALA A 10 -3.40 21.95 9.67
CA ALA A 10 -2.11 21.28 9.56
C ALA A 10 -2.31 19.79 9.83
N ALA A 11 -2.49 19.01 8.76
CA ALA A 11 -2.14 17.60 8.73
C ALA A 11 -1.90 17.22 7.27
N THR A 12 -0.61 17.12 6.95
CA THR A 12 -0.05 16.61 5.71
C THR A 12 -0.63 15.23 5.38
N ALA A 13 -1.74 15.18 4.65
CA ALA A 13 -2.12 13.99 3.89
C ALA A 13 -1.62 14.18 2.46
N ALA A 14 -0.30 14.28 2.33
CA ALA A 14 0.37 13.98 1.07
C ALA A 14 0.36 12.46 0.93
N ALA A 15 -0.76 11.91 0.48
CA ALA A 15 -0.83 10.53 0.01
C ALA A 15 -1.46 10.60 -1.37
N ALA A 16 -0.55 10.72 -2.33
CA ALA A 16 -0.67 10.41 -3.74
C ALA A 16 -2.04 10.67 -4.40
N GLU A 17 -2.04 11.64 -5.30
CA GLU A 17 -2.73 11.46 -6.57
C GLU A 17 -2.15 10.21 -7.25
N ALA A 18 -2.56 9.03 -6.77
CA ALA A 18 -2.18 7.73 -7.30
C ALA A 18 -2.80 7.66 -8.70
N ASN A 19 -1.92 7.90 -9.67
CA ASN A 19 -2.10 7.67 -11.08
C ASN A 19 -3.06 6.49 -11.28
N SER A 20 -4.25 6.74 -11.83
CA SER A 20 -5.39 5.79 -11.89
C SER A 20 -5.16 4.59 -12.82
N SER A 21 -4.06 3.85 -12.64
CA SER A 21 -4.11 2.40 -12.75
C SER A 21 -4.88 1.89 -11.54
N GLU A 22 -6.04 1.28 -11.76
CA GLU A 22 -6.87 0.68 -10.72
C GLU A 22 -5.97 0.00 -9.67
N ALA A 23 -5.91 0.61 -8.47
CA ALA A 23 -5.19 0.03 -7.36
C ALA A 23 -5.86 -1.29 -6.99
N VAL A 24 -5.08 -2.36 -6.98
CA VAL A 24 -5.55 -3.68 -6.55
C VAL A 24 -5.27 -3.84 -5.07
N GLU A 25 -6.07 -4.67 -4.43
CA GLU A 25 -5.87 -5.08 -3.04
C GLU A 25 -5.53 -6.55 -3.03
N PHE A 26 -4.48 -6.91 -2.28
CA PHE A 26 -4.04 -8.28 -2.12
C PHE A 26 -3.78 -8.56 -0.65
N THR A 27 -4.55 -9.48 -0.10
CA THR A 27 -4.36 -9.97 1.27
C THR A 27 -3.64 -11.30 1.22
N GLY A 28 -2.60 -11.46 2.03
CA GLY A 28 -1.96 -12.75 2.19
C GLY A 28 -0.91 -12.73 3.27
N THR A 29 -0.28 -13.88 3.45
CA THR A 29 0.81 -14.08 4.40
C THR A 29 2.15 -13.82 3.74
N VAL A 30 3.00 -13.02 4.38
CA VAL A 30 4.36 -12.77 3.89
C VAL A 30 5.20 -14.02 4.05
N VAL A 31 5.64 -14.58 2.93
CA VAL A 31 6.53 -15.75 2.91
C VAL A 31 7.98 -15.38 2.62
N GLN A 32 8.24 -14.12 2.24
CA GLN A 32 9.58 -13.58 2.04
C GLN A 32 9.59 -12.05 2.21
N THR A 33 10.43 -11.55 3.10
CA THR A 33 10.63 -10.11 3.38
C THR A 33 11.91 -9.60 2.69
N GLY A 34 12.03 -9.79 1.38
CA GLY A 34 13.14 -9.27 0.57
C GLY A 34 12.70 -8.09 -0.28
N ASP A 35 13.57 -7.64 -1.18
CA ASP A 35 13.26 -6.63 -2.20
C ASP A 35 13.30 -7.33 -3.57
N PRO A 36 12.17 -7.78 -4.13
CA PRO A 36 10.78 -7.55 -3.67
C PRO A 36 10.25 -8.58 -2.65
N VAL A 37 9.19 -8.20 -1.92
CA VAL A 37 8.50 -9.03 -0.92
C VAL A 37 7.64 -10.06 -1.64
N VAL A 38 7.50 -11.25 -1.07
CA VAL A 38 6.59 -12.28 -1.59
C VAL A 38 5.50 -12.56 -0.58
N VAL A 39 4.25 -12.42 -1.03
CA VAL A 39 3.04 -12.62 -0.23
C VAL A 39 2.21 -13.75 -0.86
N ASP A 40 1.66 -14.63 -0.04
CA ASP A 40 0.86 -15.77 -0.47
C ASP A 40 -0.51 -15.78 0.22
N ASP A 41 -1.58 -15.85 -0.58
CA ASP A 41 -2.98 -15.96 -0.11
C ASP A 41 -3.40 -17.41 0.19
N GLY A 42 -2.48 -18.38 0.05
CA GLY A 42 -2.78 -19.81 0.08
C GLY A 42 -3.33 -20.37 -1.24
N GLN A 43 -3.76 -19.50 -2.15
CA GLN A 43 -4.18 -19.88 -3.52
C GLN A 43 -3.20 -19.38 -4.58
N ARG A 44 -2.60 -18.21 -4.35
CA ARG A 44 -1.71 -17.55 -5.29
C ARG A 44 -0.61 -16.84 -4.51
N THR A 45 0.59 -16.90 -5.08
CA THR A 45 1.74 -16.14 -4.63
C THR A 45 1.88 -14.90 -5.51
N LYS A 46 2.07 -13.74 -4.89
CA LYS A 46 2.28 -12.46 -5.56
C LYS A 46 3.53 -11.77 -5.02
N THR A 47 4.21 -11.09 -5.94
CA THR A 47 5.35 -10.23 -5.61
C THR A 47 4.81 -8.85 -5.31
N VAL A 48 5.26 -8.28 -4.20
CA VAL A 48 4.86 -6.95 -3.71
C VAL A 48 6.12 -6.11 -3.54
N GLU A 49 6.14 -4.95 -4.16
CA GLU A 49 7.12 -3.91 -3.91
C GLU A 49 6.53 -2.95 -2.88
N THR A 50 7.18 -2.81 -1.73
CA THR A 50 6.74 -1.88 -0.67
C THR A 50 7.91 -1.51 0.21
N ASP A 51 7.97 -0.25 0.64
CA ASP A 51 8.94 0.21 1.64
C ASP A 51 8.51 -0.11 3.07
N ALA A 52 7.31 -0.67 3.25
CA ALA A 52 6.80 -1.08 4.56
C ALA A 52 7.63 -2.24 5.14
N THR A 53 7.97 -2.15 6.43
CA THR A 53 8.67 -3.25 7.11
C THR A 53 7.67 -4.33 7.52
N LEU A 54 7.65 -5.44 6.77
CA LEU A 54 6.79 -6.59 7.02
C LEU A 54 7.54 -7.71 7.74
N ARG A 55 6.81 -8.63 8.37
CA ARG A 55 7.39 -9.79 9.06
C ARG A 55 7.05 -11.10 8.36
N LEU A 56 8.00 -12.04 8.38
CA LEU A 56 7.77 -13.39 7.86
C LEU A 56 6.64 -14.08 8.64
N GLY A 57 5.64 -14.58 7.93
CA GLY A 57 4.45 -15.21 8.49
C GLY A 57 3.36 -14.23 8.96
N GLU A 58 3.54 -12.93 8.73
CA GLU A 58 2.52 -11.92 9.01
C GLU A 58 1.49 -11.90 7.89
N GLU A 59 0.21 -11.90 8.26
CA GLU A 59 -0.88 -11.64 7.31
C GLU A 59 -1.00 -10.13 7.16
N VAL A 60 -0.91 -9.67 5.93
CA VAL A 60 -0.94 -8.24 5.58
C VAL A 60 -1.87 -8.03 4.40
N THR A 61 -2.51 -6.88 4.36
CA THR A 61 -3.25 -6.44 3.19
C THR A 61 -2.49 -5.31 2.53
N VAL A 62 -2.04 -5.55 1.31
CA VAL A 62 -1.32 -4.56 0.51
C VAL A 62 -2.25 -3.97 -0.53
N ARG A 63 -2.14 -2.68 -0.78
CA ARG A 63 -2.95 -1.96 -1.75
C ARG A 63 -2.11 -1.03 -2.60
N GLY A 64 -2.26 -1.17 -3.91
CA GLY A 64 -1.62 -0.31 -4.89
C GLY A 64 -1.66 -0.89 -6.30
N PRO A 65 -1.09 -0.21 -7.31
CA PRO A 65 -1.22 -0.62 -8.70
C PRO A 65 -0.40 -1.87 -9.05
N GLU A 66 -1.00 -2.80 -9.80
CA GLU A 66 -0.26 -3.94 -10.35
C GLU A 66 0.44 -3.54 -11.66
N ARG A 67 1.75 -3.78 -11.74
CA ARG A 67 2.63 -3.52 -12.88
C ARG A 67 3.44 -4.77 -13.21
N ASP A 68 3.29 -5.27 -14.43
CA ASP A 68 4.04 -6.43 -14.93
C ASP A 68 3.96 -7.67 -14.00
N GLY A 69 2.83 -7.84 -13.29
CA GLY A 69 2.59 -8.95 -12.36
C GLY A 69 3.14 -8.74 -10.94
N THR A 70 3.72 -7.57 -10.65
CA THR A 70 4.16 -7.13 -9.32
C THR A 70 3.20 -6.04 -8.81
N ILE A 71 2.80 -6.13 -7.56
CA ILE A 71 1.97 -5.11 -6.92
C ILE A 71 2.89 -4.08 -6.29
N ASP A 72 2.84 -2.85 -6.78
CA ASP A 72 3.49 -1.71 -6.13
C ASP A 72 2.54 -1.24 -5.02
N ALA A 73 2.88 -1.47 -3.75
CA ALA A 73 1.97 -1.21 -2.63
C ALA A 73 2.32 0.10 -1.93
N ASP A 74 1.50 1.12 -2.23
CA ASP A 74 1.53 2.42 -1.55
C ASP A 74 1.00 2.34 -0.10
N GLU A 75 0.08 1.42 0.16
CA GLU A 75 -0.59 1.25 1.45
C GLU A 75 -0.50 -0.21 1.93
N VAL A 76 -0.18 -0.41 3.22
CA VAL A 76 -0.14 -1.74 3.85
C VAL A 76 -0.84 -1.70 5.21
N PHE A 77 -1.70 -2.69 5.48
CA PHE A 77 -2.54 -2.82 6.66
C PHE A 77 -2.22 -4.08 7.47
#